data_AF-A0A1V6QA75-F1
#
_entry.id   AF-A0A1V6QA75-F1
#
_cell.length_a   1.000
_cell.length_b   1.000
_cell.length_c   1.000
_cell.angle_alpha   90.00
_cell.angle_beta   90.00
_cell.angle_gamma   90.00
#
_symmetry.space_group_name_H-M   'P 1'
#
loop_
_entity.id
_entity.type
_entity.pdbx_description
1 polymer ?
#
loop_
_entity_poly.entity_id
_entity_poly.type
_entity_poly.pdbx_seq_one_letter_code
_entity_poly.pdbx_strand_id
1 'polypeptide(L)'
;MSSNVGLTTPRGSGTSGYVQKNSAFIKPRNTGYGAPYPPVSGANGSSPMDRPFKQRLPDKQILEHDRKRAIEVRVMEERDRLEEENERIEEEQAKTSKSKSKTSSKKDAEGDAKEEGEDEDVEKVLSEEEIDARCEILRVRLLKELEDELEGGGKGS
;
A
#
# COMPACT_ATOMS: atom_id res chain seq x y z
N MET A 1 -59.01 1.87 24.60
CA MET A 1 -59.11 0.49 24.10
C MET A 1 -57.70 0.04 23.76
N SER A 2 -57.22 -1.09 24.29
CA SER A 2 -55.93 -1.65 23.89
C SER A 2 -55.99 -1.97 22.40
N SER A 3 -54.97 -1.62 21.64
CA SER A 3 -54.92 -1.80 20.17
C SER A 3 -54.75 -3.27 19.78
N ASN A 4 -55.68 -4.14 20.19
CA ASN A 4 -55.58 -5.60 20.08
C ASN A 4 -54.27 -6.17 20.66
N VAL A 5 -53.75 -5.56 21.74
CA VAL A 5 -52.55 -6.02 22.45
C VAL A 5 -52.94 -6.40 23.89
N GLY A 6 -52.55 -7.60 24.33
CA GLY A 6 -52.80 -8.11 25.68
C GLY A 6 -53.56 -9.43 25.70
N LEU A 7 -53.98 -9.84 26.90
CA LEU A 7 -54.81 -11.03 27.11
C LEU A 7 -56.30 -10.69 26.98
N THR A 8 -57.09 -11.59 26.38
CA THR A 8 -58.55 -11.44 26.28
C THR A 8 -59.22 -11.40 27.64
N THR A 9 -58.74 -12.23 28.58
CA THR A 9 -59.15 -12.21 29.99
C THR A 9 -57.95 -12.55 30.88
N PRO A 10 -57.77 -11.88 32.04
CA PRO A 10 -56.69 -12.20 32.98
C PRO A 10 -56.90 -13.53 33.74
N ARG A 11 -58.14 -14.07 33.73
CA ARG A 11 -58.51 -15.32 34.40
C ARG A 11 -57.82 -16.51 33.73
N GLY A 12 -57.18 -17.38 34.52
CA GLY A 12 -56.43 -18.54 34.03
C GLY A 12 -54.99 -18.25 33.60
N SER A 13 -54.58 -16.99 33.46
CA SER A 13 -53.19 -16.63 33.13
C SER A 13 -52.24 -16.67 34.33
N GLY A 14 -52.77 -16.72 35.57
CA GLY A 14 -51.95 -16.68 36.79
C GLY A 14 -51.24 -15.35 37.04
N THR A 15 -51.60 -14.27 36.34
CA THR A 15 -51.03 -12.92 36.48
C THR A 15 -52.13 -11.86 36.56
N SER A 16 -51.78 -10.60 36.85
CA SER A 16 -52.72 -9.48 36.97
C SER A 16 -53.31 -9.01 35.63
N GLY A 17 -52.79 -9.47 34.49
CA GLY A 17 -53.21 -9.01 33.16
C GLY A 17 -52.77 -7.59 32.81
N TYR A 18 -51.85 -7.00 33.58
CA TYR A 18 -51.32 -5.66 33.29
C TYR A 18 -50.37 -5.69 32.08
N VAL A 19 -50.65 -4.85 31.08
CA VAL A 19 -49.87 -4.76 29.83
C VAL A 19 -49.12 -3.44 29.80
N GLN A 20 -47.79 -3.50 29.74
CA GLN A 20 -46.93 -2.33 29.61
C GLN A 20 -46.47 -2.14 28.16
N LYS A 21 -46.35 -0.89 27.71
CA LYS A 21 -45.69 -0.58 26.43
C LYS A 21 -44.20 -0.93 26.51
N ASN A 22 -43.65 -1.49 25.44
CA ASN A 22 -42.21 -1.70 25.34
C ASN A 22 -41.49 -0.36 25.15
N SER A 23 -40.63 0.03 26.10
CA SER A 23 -39.84 1.26 26.05
C SER A 23 -38.62 1.18 25.11
N ALA A 24 -38.15 -0.02 24.81
CA ALA A 24 -37.06 -0.27 23.86
C ALA A 24 -37.57 -0.39 22.41
N PHE A 25 -38.88 -0.37 22.19
CA PHE A 25 -39.44 -0.45 20.84
C PHE A 25 -39.26 0.89 20.11
N ILE A 26 -38.29 0.94 19.20
CA ILE A 26 -38.06 2.09 18.32
C ILE A 26 -39.13 2.05 17.23
N LYS A 27 -40.04 3.02 17.27
CA LYS A 27 -41.08 3.15 16.25
C LYS A 27 -40.42 3.51 14.91
N PRO A 28 -40.66 2.75 13.81
CA PRO A 28 -40.14 3.11 12.50
C PRO A 28 -40.62 4.52 12.14
N ARG A 29 -39.70 5.33 11.63
CA ARG A 29 -39.97 6.75 11.30
C ARG A 29 -40.94 6.79 10.12
N ASN A 30 -41.88 7.75 10.13
CA ASN A 30 -42.75 7.98 8.98
C ASN A 30 -41.89 8.35 7.76
N THR A 31 -41.89 7.51 6.74
CA THR A 31 -41.32 7.80 5.42
C THR A 31 -42.47 8.20 4.49
N GLY A 32 -42.43 9.40 3.91
CA GLY A 32 -43.48 9.88 3.02
C GLY A 32 -43.63 11.40 2.95
N TYR A 33 -44.58 11.86 2.14
CA TYR A 33 -44.85 13.27 1.90
C TYR A 33 -45.36 13.97 3.17
N GLY A 34 -44.69 15.04 3.60
CA GLY A 34 -45.00 15.79 4.83
C GLY A 34 -44.19 15.40 6.07
N ALA A 35 -43.24 14.47 5.96
CA ALA A 35 -42.26 14.22 7.02
C ALA A 35 -41.12 15.26 6.97
N PRO A 36 -40.52 15.65 8.12
CA PRO A 36 -39.41 16.61 8.18
C PRO A 36 -38.08 16.06 7.61
N TYR A 37 -38.08 14.85 7.06
CA TYR A 37 -36.93 14.25 6.41
C TYR A 37 -37.33 13.74 5.02
N PRO A 38 -36.48 13.93 4.00
CA PRO A 38 -36.77 13.48 2.65
C PRO A 38 -36.97 11.96 2.62
N PRO A 39 -37.92 11.45 1.80
CA PRO A 39 -38.07 10.01 1.60
C PRO A 39 -36.76 9.45 1.05
N VAL A 40 -36.41 8.24 1.48
CA VAL A 40 -35.24 7.52 0.95
C VAL A 40 -35.51 7.28 -0.54
N SER A 41 -34.84 8.06 -1.40
CA SER A 41 -34.98 8.00 -2.87
C SER A 41 -34.71 6.59 -3.36
N GLY A 42 -35.72 6.00 -3.96
CA GLY A 42 -35.65 4.65 -4.50
C GLY A 42 -36.95 4.27 -5.18
N ALA A 43 -37.37 5.04 -6.20
CA ALA A 43 -38.18 4.47 -7.28
C ALA A 43 -38.29 5.39 -8.49
N ASN A 44 -38.71 6.64 -8.37
CA ASN A 44 -39.09 7.44 -9.56
C ASN A 44 -39.03 8.94 -9.29
N GLY A 45 -37.88 9.58 -9.49
CA GLY A 45 -37.77 11.02 -9.27
C GLY A 45 -36.88 11.69 -10.31
N SER A 46 -37.48 12.59 -11.07
CA SER A 46 -36.86 13.48 -12.06
C SER A 46 -36.41 14.82 -11.44
N SER A 47 -36.17 14.87 -10.13
CA SER A 47 -35.74 16.09 -9.44
C SER A 47 -34.22 16.15 -9.26
N PRO A 48 -33.61 17.34 -9.13
CA PRO A 48 -32.16 17.50 -8.93
C PRO A 48 -31.60 16.81 -7.67
N MET A 49 -32.49 16.44 -6.74
CA MET A 49 -32.25 15.68 -5.50
C MET A 49 -32.24 14.16 -5.69
N ASP A 50 -32.65 13.64 -6.86
CA ASP A 50 -32.62 12.21 -7.20
C ASP A 50 -31.32 11.77 -7.87
N ARG A 51 -30.28 12.62 -7.80
CA ARG A 51 -28.95 12.18 -8.23
C ARG A 51 -28.49 11.08 -7.25
N PRO A 52 -28.06 9.91 -7.74
CA PRO A 52 -27.42 8.93 -6.86
C PRO A 52 -26.30 9.65 -6.11
N PHE A 53 -26.14 9.35 -4.81
CA PHE A 53 -25.08 9.93 -3.99
C PHE A 53 -23.77 9.87 -4.80
N LYS A 54 -23.27 11.03 -5.24
CA LYS A 54 -22.01 11.09 -5.96
C LYS A 54 -20.95 10.60 -5.00
N GLN A 55 -20.44 9.41 -5.25
CA GLN A 55 -19.31 8.87 -4.51
C GLN A 55 -18.18 9.89 -4.64
N ARG A 56 -17.65 10.36 -3.51
CA ARG A 56 -16.60 11.38 -3.50
C ARG A 56 -15.42 10.81 -4.30
N LEU A 57 -14.96 11.57 -5.30
CA LEU A 57 -13.76 11.21 -6.04
C LEU A 57 -12.55 11.24 -5.09
N PRO A 58 -11.56 10.35 -5.28
CA PRO A 58 -10.28 10.46 -4.58
C PRO A 58 -9.64 11.83 -4.83
N ASP A 59 -8.96 12.36 -3.80
CA ASP A 59 -8.24 13.62 -3.92
C ASP A 59 -7.06 13.46 -4.90
N LYS A 60 -6.92 14.42 -5.82
CA LYS A 60 -5.82 14.43 -6.80
C LYS A 60 -4.46 14.50 -6.11
N GLN A 61 -4.36 15.23 -4.99
CA GLN A 61 -3.12 15.34 -4.24
C GLN A 61 -2.67 13.99 -3.66
N ILE A 62 -3.63 13.16 -3.23
CA ILE A 62 -3.35 11.81 -2.72
C ILE A 62 -2.84 10.93 -3.87
N LEU A 63 -3.48 10.98 -5.03
CA LEU A 63 -3.08 10.20 -6.20
C LEU A 63 -1.67 10.59 -6.70
N GLU A 64 -1.34 11.88 -6.74
CA GLU A 64 -0.02 12.35 -7.12
C GLU A 64 1.05 11.93 -6.10
N HIS A 65 0.74 12.00 -4.81
CA HIS A 65 1.64 11.57 -3.75
C HIS A 65 1.93 10.06 -3.83
N ASP A 66 0.91 9.23 -4.08
CA ASP A 66 1.07 7.79 -4.23
C ASP A 66 1.97 7.44 -5.43
N ARG A 67 1.84 8.16 -6.55
CA ARG A 67 2.73 7.98 -7.71
C ARG A 67 4.18 8.35 -7.41
N LYS A 68 4.41 9.48 -6.70
CA LYS A 68 5.76 9.86 -6.25
C LYS A 68 6.34 8.85 -5.26
N ARG A 69 5.52 8.37 -4.32
CA ARG A 69 5.92 7.33 -3.36
C ARG A 69 6.33 6.04 -4.08
N ALA A 70 5.64 5.66 -5.16
CA ALA A 70 6.01 4.50 -5.95
C ALA A 70 7.41 4.62 -6.59
N ILE A 71 7.82 5.84 -6.96
CA ILE A 71 9.18 6.10 -7.46
C ILE A 71 10.20 5.93 -6.33
N GLU A 72 9.95 6.52 -5.16
CA GLU A 72 10.86 6.39 -4.00
C GLU A 72 11.03 4.93 -3.58
N VAL A 73 9.97 4.12 -3.65
CA VAL A 73 10.06 2.68 -3.39
C VAL A 73 10.99 2.00 -4.39
N ARG A 74 10.87 2.29 -5.69
CA ARG A 74 11.77 1.71 -6.71
C ARG A 74 13.23 2.12 -6.50
N VAL A 75 13.48 3.36 -6.08
CA VAL A 75 14.84 3.84 -5.77
C VAL A 75 15.41 3.12 -4.56
N MET A 76 14.58 2.87 -3.53
CA MET A 76 14.96 2.10 -2.35
C MET A 76 15.26 0.63 -2.70
N GLU A 77 14.41 0.00 -3.51
CA GLU A 77 14.64 -1.38 -3.99
C GLU A 77 15.96 -1.51 -4.77
N GLU A 78 16.30 -0.53 -5.61
CA GLU A 78 17.57 -0.53 -6.35
C GLU A 78 18.77 -0.24 -5.44
N ARG A 79 18.60 0.57 -4.39
CA ARG A 79 19.63 0.75 -3.35
C ARG A 79 19.92 -0.57 -2.63
N ASP A 80 18.87 -1.23 -2.13
CA ASP A 80 18.98 -2.51 -1.43
C ASP A 80 19.70 -3.56 -2.32
N ARG A 81 19.34 -3.60 -3.61
CA ARG A 81 19.98 -4.49 -4.58
C ARG A 81 21.48 -4.23 -4.75
N LEU A 82 21.90 -2.97 -4.83
CA LEU A 82 23.31 -2.61 -4.97
C LEU A 82 24.11 -2.87 -3.69
N GLU A 83 23.49 -2.70 -2.52
CA GLU A 83 24.08 -3.04 -1.22
C GLU A 83 24.30 -4.56 -1.09
N GLU A 84 23.30 -5.39 -1.47
CA GLU A 84 23.42 -6.85 -1.48
C GLU A 84 24.51 -7.34 -2.48
N GLU A 85 24.63 -6.69 -3.64
CA GLU A 85 25.67 -7.01 -4.63
C GLU A 85 27.07 -6.69 -4.10
N ASN A 86 27.23 -5.55 -3.43
CA ASN A 86 28.47 -5.20 -2.73
C ASN A 86 28.86 -6.22 -1.66
N GLU A 87 27.91 -6.63 -0.81
CA GLU A 87 28.18 -7.65 0.22
C GLU A 87 28.65 -8.98 -0.41
N ARG A 88 28.04 -9.40 -1.52
CA ARG A 88 28.47 -10.60 -2.25
C ARG A 88 29.90 -10.47 -2.75
N ILE A 89 30.25 -9.35 -3.37
CA ILE A 89 31.59 -9.08 -3.90
C ILE A 89 32.62 -9.08 -2.77
N GLU A 90 32.32 -8.42 -1.65
CA GLU A 90 33.19 -8.40 -0.47
C GLU A 90 33.45 -9.81 0.09
N GLU A 91 32.41 -10.65 0.17
CA GLU A 91 32.56 -12.04 0.59
C GLU A 91 33.46 -12.85 -0.34
N GLU A 92 33.33 -12.67 -1.65
CA GLU A 92 34.15 -13.36 -2.65
C GLU A 92 35.61 -12.91 -2.58
N GLN A 93 35.87 -11.61 -2.44
CA GLN A 93 37.20 -11.07 -2.21
C GLN A 93 37.81 -11.57 -0.88
N ALA A 94 37.01 -11.70 0.17
CA ALA A 94 37.45 -12.26 1.44
C ALA A 94 37.77 -13.77 1.33
N LYS A 95 37.03 -14.53 0.52
CA LYS A 95 37.27 -15.96 0.27
C LYS A 95 38.54 -16.17 -0.56
N THR A 96 38.72 -15.39 -1.62
CA THR A 96 39.90 -15.47 -2.51
C THR A 96 41.18 -15.00 -1.81
N SER A 97 41.14 -13.95 -1.00
CA SER A 97 42.30 -13.52 -0.19
C SER A 97 42.69 -14.58 0.85
N LYS A 98 41.72 -15.20 1.53
CA LYS A 98 41.97 -16.32 2.46
C LYS A 98 42.58 -17.53 1.77
N SER A 99 42.13 -17.91 0.57
CA SER A 99 42.67 -19.03 -0.19
C SER A 99 44.07 -18.74 -0.76
N LYS A 100 44.32 -17.51 -1.23
CA LYS A 100 45.66 -17.05 -1.64
C LYS A 100 46.65 -17.09 -0.46
N SER A 101 46.28 -16.59 0.72
CA SER A 101 47.20 -16.61 1.89
C SER A 101 47.50 -18.03 2.41
N LYS A 102 46.52 -18.94 2.36
CA LYS A 102 46.72 -20.37 2.69
C LYS A 102 47.61 -21.09 1.68
N THR A 103 47.52 -20.71 0.41
CA THR A 103 48.36 -21.29 -0.65
C THR A 103 49.79 -20.73 -0.59
N SER A 104 49.97 -19.43 -0.33
CA SER A 104 51.29 -18.82 -0.18
C SER A 104 52.05 -19.38 1.03
N SER A 105 51.40 -19.46 2.19
CA SER A 105 51.99 -20.08 3.40
C SER A 105 52.36 -21.55 3.24
N LYS A 106 51.77 -22.26 2.27
CA LYS A 106 52.10 -23.65 1.93
C LYS A 106 53.20 -23.76 0.87
N LYS A 107 53.34 -22.76 0.00
CA LYS A 107 54.41 -22.63 -1.01
C LYS A 107 55.75 -22.18 -0.43
N ASP A 108 55.76 -21.50 0.73
CA ASP A 108 57.01 -21.17 1.44
C ASP A 108 57.76 -22.40 1.99
N ALA A 109 57.17 -23.61 1.89
CA ALA A 109 57.79 -24.88 2.24
C ALA A 109 58.33 -25.69 1.01
N GLU A 110 57.99 -25.30 -0.21
CA GLU A 110 58.44 -25.98 -1.44
C GLU A 110 58.50 -24.95 -2.58
N GLY A 111 59.70 -24.42 -2.82
CA GLY A 111 59.90 -23.32 -3.76
C GLY A 111 59.69 -23.73 -5.20
N ASP A 112 58.76 -23.06 -5.90
CA ASP A 112 58.82 -22.88 -7.36
C ASP A 112 57.94 -21.71 -7.81
N ALA A 113 58.44 -20.97 -8.81
CA ALA A 113 57.91 -19.72 -9.30
C ALA A 113 56.81 -19.92 -10.35
N LYS A 114 55.74 -19.13 -10.26
CA LYS A 114 55.09 -18.49 -11.42
C LYS A 114 54.01 -17.52 -10.97
N GLU A 115 54.24 -16.26 -11.31
CA GLU A 115 53.28 -15.17 -11.32
C GLU A 115 52.73 -15.12 -12.74
N GLU A 116 51.48 -15.52 -12.93
CA GLU A 116 50.73 -15.20 -14.14
C GLU A 116 49.51 -14.41 -13.71
N GLY A 117 49.40 -13.21 -14.30
CA GLY A 117 48.33 -12.27 -14.07
C GLY A 117 47.03 -12.82 -14.61
N GLU A 118 45.98 -12.62 -13.82
CA GLU A 118 44.61 -12.79 -14.26
C GLU A 118 43.93 -11.46 -13.98
N ASP A 119 43.90 -10.61 -15.01
CA ASP A 119 42.95 -9.50 -15.14
C ASP A 119 41.55 -10.11 -15.29
N GLU A 120 41.05 -10.73 -14.23
CA GLU A 120 39.63 -11.09 -14.17
C GLU A 120 38.86 -9.81 -13.84
N ASP A 121 37.74 -9.59 -14.53
CA ASP A 121 36.79 -8.51 -14.30
C ASP A 121 36.27 -8.59 -12.85
N VAL A 122 37.04 -8.10 -11.88
CA VAL A 122 36.63 -8.02 -10.48
C VAL A 122 35.55 -6.95 -10.42
N GLU A 123 34.29 -7.39 -10.32
CA GLU A 123 33.20 -6.52 -9.91
C GLU A 123 33.67 -5.72 -8.69
N LYS A 124 33.73 -4.40 -8.84
CA LYS A 124 34.24 -3.52 -7.80
C LYS A 124 33.12 -3.22 -6.83
N VAL A 125 33.41 -3.36 -5.54
CA VAL A 125 32.55 -2.84 -4.47
C VAL A 125 32.36 -1.35 -4.71
N LEU A 126 31.11 -0.93 -4.86
CA LEU A 126 30.74 0.46 -5.06
C LEU A 126 30.80 1.18 -3.71
N SER A 127 31.30 2.40 -3.70
CA SER A 127 31.18 3.27 -2.52
C SER A 127 29.73 3.71 -2.30
N GLU A 128 29.39 4.06 -1.05
CA GLU A 128 28.06 4.58 -0.70
C GLU A 128 27.70 5.82 -1.56
N GLU A 129 28.68 6.67 -1.87
CA GLU A 129 28.51 7.84 -2.74
C GLU A 129 28.16 7.45 -4.20
N GLU A 130 28.72 6.34 -4.72
CA GLU A 130 28.41 5.84 -6.06
C GLU A 130 27.04 5.18 -6.14
N ILE A 131 26.62 4.48 -5.08
CA ILE A 131 25.26 3.93 -4.94
C ILE A 131 24.25 5.07 -4.93
N ASP A 132 24.46 6.08 -4.08
CA ASP A 132 23.58 7.24 -3.97
C ASP A 132 23.51 8.01 -5.31
N ALA A 133 24.64 8.17 -6.02
CA ALA A 133 24.64 8.80 -7.33
C ALA A 133 23.83 8.01 -8.37
N ARG A 134 23.93 6.67 -8.39
CA ARG A 134 23.13 5.82 -9.29
C ARG A 134 21.64 5.89 -8.95
N CYS A 135 21.30 5.86 -7.67
CA CYS A 135 19.94 6.00 -7.16
C CYS A 135 19.34 7.38 -7.51
N GLU A 136 20.11 8.46 -7.42
CA GLU A 136 19.65 9.80 -7.78
C GLU A 136 19.45 9.94 -9.30
N ILE A 137 20.33 9.36 -10.12
CA ILE A 137 20.14 9.29 -11.58
C ILE A 137 18.84 8.55 -11.91
N LEU A 138 18.59 7.42 -11.26
CA LEU A 138 17.35 6.66 -11.42
C LEU A 138 16.13 7.47 -11.00
N ARG A 139 16.22 8.18 -9.86
CA ARG A 139 15.15 9.04 -9.35
C ARG A 139 14.79 10.14 -10.33
N VAL A 140 15.78 10.86 -10.85
CA VAL A 140 15.59 11.93 -11.85
C VAL A 140 14.94 11.37 -13.12
N ARG A 141 15.39 10.20 -13.58
CA ARG A 141 14.81 9.53 -14.74
C ARG A 141 13.33 9.17 -14.52
N LEU A 142 13.01 8.52 -13.41
CA LEU A 142 11.64 8.08 -13.10
C LEU A 142 10.70 9.26 -12.85
N LEU A 143 11.19 10.35 -12.24
CA LEU A 143 10.42 11.58 -12.07
C LEU A 143 10.10 12.23 -13.41
N LYS A 144 11.06 12.25 -14.34
CA LYS A 144 10.84 12.76 -15.69
C LYS A 144 9.83 11.92 -16.48
N GLU A 145 9.95 10.59 -16.41
CA GLU A 145 8.97 9.67 -17.03
C GLU A 145 7.55 9.91 -16.47
N LEU A 146 7.41 10.14 -15.16
CA LEU A 146 6.12 10.47 -14.54
C LEU A 146 5.57 11.84 -14.97
N GLU A 147 6.44 12.85 -15.13
CA GLU A 147 6.05 14.17 -15.62
C GLU A 147 5.56 14.10 -17.08
N ASP A 148 6.29 13.38 -17.93
CA ASP A 148 5.91 13.13 -19.33
C ASP A 148 4.56 12.37 -19.43
N GLU A 149 4.31 11.39 -18.55
CA GLU A 149 3.02 10.68 -18.46
C GLU A 149 1.86 11.60 -18.05
N LEU A 150 2.10 12.52 -17.11
CA LEU A 150 1.10 13.50 -16.66
C LEU A 150 0.77 14.50 -17.76
N GLU A 151 1.77 14.98 -18.50
CA GLU A 151 1.59 15.91 -19.63
C GLU A 151 0.92 15.23 -20.83
N GLY A 152 1.29 13.98 -21.12
CA GLY A 152 0.72 13.17 -22.20
C GLY A 152 -0.75 12.79 -21.96
N GLY A 153 -1.12 12.52 -20.71
CA GLY A 153 -2.49 12.18 -20.31
C GLY A 153 -3.50 13.32 -20.46
N GLY A 154 -3.03 14.58 -20.57
CA GLY A 154 -3.89 15.75 -20.74
C GLY A 154 -4.50 15.93 -22.14
N LYS A 155 -4.05 15.17 -23.15
CA LYS A 155 -4.56 15.26 -24.54
C LYS A 155 -5.72 14.30 -24.85
N GLY A 156 -6.18 13.52 -23.88
CA GLY A 156 -7.22 12.51 -24.07
C GLY A 156 -8.32 12.54 -23.00
N SER A 157 -9.04 13.66 -22.89
CA SER A 157 -10.36 13.71 -22.22
C SER A 157 -11.27 14.73 -22.88
#